data_AF-F7EXQ7-F1
#
_entry.id   AF-F7EXQ7-F1
#
_cell.length_a   1.000
_cell.length_b   1.000
_cell.length_c   1.000
_cell.angle_alpha   90.00
_cell.angle_beta   90.00
_cell.angle_gamma   90.00
#
_symmetry.space_group_name_H-M   'P 1'
#
loop_
_entity.id
_entity.type
_entity.pdbx_description
1 polymer ?
#
loop_
_entity_poly.entity_id
_entity_poly.type
_entity_poly.pdbx_seq_one_letter_code
_entity_poly.pdbx_strand_id
1 'polypeptide(L)'
;MPGIVELPTLEELKVEERQRMLDEFERELPDFIGYEEAGEGTRLPLRSLLSLVMVLLRRSPDESHSSKVKVSSAVLKAAAHHYGAQCDKTNKEFMLCRWEEKDPRRCLKEGKLVNGCALNFFRQIKSHCAEPFTEYWTCLDYSSMQLFRHCRKQQAKFDECVLDKLGWVRPDLGELSKVTKVKTDRPLPENPYHSRPRPEPSPVIEGDLKPAKHGSRFFFWNV
;
A
#
# COMPACT_ATOMS: atom_id res chain seq x y z
N MET A 1 5.73 31.95 34.14
CA MET A 1 6.91 31.31 33.51
C MET A 1 6.44 30.82 32.14
N PRO A 2 6.93 31.38 31.02
CA PRO A 2 6.58 30.84 29.72
C PRO A 2 7.27 29.48 29.54
N GLY A 3 6.46 28.44 29.32
CA GLY A 3 6.92 27.08 29.10
C GLY A 3 7.72 26.96 27.83
N ILE A 4 8.82 26.22 27.90
CA ILE A 4 9.63 25.84 26.75
C ILE A 4 8.78 24.88 25.92
N VAL A 5 8.41 25.29 24.71
CA VAL A 5 7.84 24.39 23.71
C VAL A 5 9.02 23.62 23.13
N GLU A 6 9.15 22.34 23.50
CA GLU A 6 10.13 21.46 22.88
C GLU A 6 9.76 21.27 21.40
N LEU A 7 10.70 21.61 20.52
CA LEU A 7 10.58 21.37 19.09
C LEU A 7 10.72 19.87 18.83
N PRO A 8 9.81 19.26 18.04
CA PRO A 8 9.84 17.84 17.74
C PRO A 8 11.10 17.46 16.94
N THR A 9 11.59 16.24 17.17
CA THR A 9 12.80 15.72 16.52
C THR A 9 12.56 15.40 15.05
N LEU A 10 13.64 15.40 14.25
CA LEU A 10 13.61 15.12 12.81
C LEU A 10 13.05 13.73 12.45
N GLU A 11 13.07 12.77 13.38
CA GLU A 11 12.43 11.46 13.20
C GLU A 11 10.92 11.51 13.43
N GLU A 12 10.45 12.31 14.41
CA GLU A 12 9.03 12.49 14.70
C GLU A 12 8.33 13.21 13.55
N LEU A 13 8.97 14.21 12.94
CA LEU A 13 8.46 14.90 11.75
C LEU A 13 8.27 13.96 10.54
N LYS A 14 9.17 12.98 10.35
CA LYS A 14 9.06 11.98 9.27
C LYS A 14 7.95 10.96 9.51
N VAL A 15 7.66 10.63 10.76
CA VAL A 15 6.53 9.77 11.13
C VAL A 15 5.21 10.53 10.94
N GLU A 16 5.18 11.80 11.31
CA GLU A 16 4.01 12.67 11.16
C GLU A 16 3.66 12.97 9.69
N GLU A 17 4.65 13.21 8.83
CA GLU A 17 4.45 13.32 7.37
C GLU A 17 3.92 12.02 6.75
N ARG A 18 4.42 10.87 7.22
CA ARG A 18 3.95 9.56 6.76
C ARG A 18 2.51 9.29 7.19
N GLN A 19 2.13 9.71 8.40
CA GLN A 19 0.76 9.65 8.90
C GLN A 19 -0.18 10.55 8.09
N ARG A 20 0.26 11.78 7.80
CA ARG A 20 -0.51 12.76 7.02
C ARG A 20 -0.75 12.31 5.57
N MET A 21 0.22 11.60 4.97
CA MET A 21 0.03 10.96 3.65
C MET A 21 -0.94 9.78 3.67
N LEU A 22 -1.03 9.02 4.78
CA LEU A 22 -2.00 7.94 4.92
C LEU A 22 -3.43 8.48 5.06
N ASP A 23 -3.61 9.59 5.79
CA ASP A 23 -4.89 10.30 5.92
C ASP A 23 -5.36 10.98 4.62
N GLU A 24 -4.43 11.26 3.70
CA GLU A 24 -4.73 11.76 2.35
C GLU A 24 -5.13 10.61 1.41
N PHE A 25 -4.49 9.44 1.56
CA PHE A 25 -4.82 8.23 0.81
C PHE A 25 -6.21 7.68 1.14
N GLU A 26 -6.66 7.72 2.40
CA GLU A 26 -8.02 7.29 2.79
C GLU A 26 -9.12 8.19 2.19
N ARG A 27 -8.80 9.44 1.84
CA ARG A 27 -9.75 10.38 1.20
C ARG A 27 -9.94 10.13 -0.30
N GLU A 28 -8.99 9.47 -0.97
CA GLU A 28 -9.07 9.18 -2.43
C GLU A 28 -9.68 7.81 -2.77
N LEU A 29 -10.02 6.99 -1.77
CA LEU A 29 -10.50 5.62 -1.95
C LEU A 29 -12.01 5.40 -2.32
N PRO A 30 -12.92 6.38 -2.51
CA PRO A 30 -14.30 6.05 -2.85
C PRO A 30 -14.59 5.56 -4.29
N ASP A 31 -13.71 5.76 -5.29
CA ASP A 31 -14.14 5.62 -6.70
C ASP A 31 -13.78 4.30 -7.41
N PHE A 32 -13.27 3.28 -6.70
CA PHE A 32 -12.74 2.06 -7.34
C PHE A 32 -13.71 0.87 -7.49
N ILE A 33 -15.03 1.08 -7.42
CA ILE A 33 -16.02 0.05 -7.76
C ILE A 33 -17.03 0.60 -8.76
N GLY A 34 -16.63 0.62 -10.04
CA GLY A 34 -17.51 0.79 -11.18
C GLY A 34 -17.16 -0.24 -12.25
N TYR A 35 -18.05 -1.20 -12.48
CA TYR A 35 -18.02 -2.11 -13.63
C TYR A 35 -18.39 -1.31 -14.88
N GLU A 36 -17.62 -1.44 -15.97
CA GLU A 36 -18.01 -0.89 -17.27
C GLU A 36 -17.88 -1.98 -18.35
N GLU A 37 -19.03 -2.34 -18.93
CA GLU A 37 -19.19 -3.30 -20.03
C GLU A 37 -18.73 -2.66 -21.35
N ALA A 38 -17.81 -3.31 -22.07
CA ALA A 38 -17.32 -2.83 -23.36
C ALA A 38 -18.26 -3.25 -24.50
N GLY A 39 -19.08 -2.30 -24.95
CA GLY A 39 -19.85 -2.35 -26.19
C GLY A 39 -19.01 -2.03 -27.44
N GLU A 40 -19.52 -2.53 -28.57
CA GLU A 40 -18.87 -2.75 -29.86
C GLU A 40 -18.77 -1.51 -30.76
N GLY A 41 -17.68 -1.40 -31.54
CA GLY A 41 -17.67 -0.73 -32.87
C GLY A 41 -17.01 0.65 -33.00
N THR A 42 -15.84 0.71 -33.64
CA THR A 42 -15.59 1.42 -34.92
C THR A 42 -14.09 1.41 -35.31
N ARG A 43 -13.81 1.26 -36.60
CA ARG A 43 -12.48 1.16 -37.21
C ARG A 43 -11.85 2.55 -37.40
N LEU A 44 -10.60 2.74 -36.95
CA LEU A 44 -9.69 3.74 -37.50
C LEU A 44 -8.28 3.14 -37.69
N PRO A 45 -7.60 3.39 -38.84
CA PRO A 45 -6.30 2.82 -39.15
C PRO A 45 -5.17 3.83 -38.84
N LEU A 46 -4.44 3.64 -37.73
CA LEU A 46 -3.13 4.26 -37.49
C LEU A 46 -2.26 3.30 -36.65
N ARG A 47 -1.98 2.14 -37.25
CA ARG A 47 -1.18 1.02 -36.69
C ARG A 47 0.32 1.33 -36.49
N SER A 48 0.79 2.57 -36.67
CA SER A 48 2.23 2.87 -36.60
C SER A 48 2.71 3.40 -35.24
N LEU A 49 1.88 4.19 -34.51
CA LEU A 49 2.28 4.74 -33.20
C LEU A 49 1.91 3.84 -32.02
N LEU A 50 0.91 2.96 -32.17
CA LEU A 50 0.55 1.99 -31.13
C LEU A 50 1.63 0.93 -30.87
N SER A 51 2.49 0.61 -31.86
CA SER A 51 3.60 -0.31 -31.62
C SER A 51 4.66 0.27 -30.67
N LEU A 52 4.87 1.60 -30.67
CA LEU A 52 5.89 2.19 -29.82
C LEU A 52 5.46 2.25 -28.34
N VAL A 53 4.17 2.49 -28.07
CA VAL A 53 3.63 2.49 -26.70
C VAL A 53 3.59 1.06 -26.13
N MET A 54 3.40 0.04 -26.98
CA MET A 54 3.43 -1.37 -26.56
C MET A 54 4.84 -1.92 -26.28
N VAL A 55 5.91 -1.18 -26.63
CA VAL A 55 7.32 -1.55 -26.39
C VAL A 55 7.82 -1.13 -25.00
N LEU A 56 7.16 -0.18 -24.33
CA LEU A 56 7.65 0.39 -23.07
C LEU A 56 7.30 -0.48 -21.86
N LEU A 57 7.93 -1.66 -21.78
CA LEU A 57 7.91 -2.63 -20.67
C LEU A 57 6.85 -3.74 -20.83
N ARG A 58 6.90 -4.44 -21.96
CA ARG A 58 6.29 -5.75 -22.11
C ARG A 58 6.85 -6.67 -21.01
N ARG A 59 5.98 -7.20 -20.15
CA ARG A 59 6.33 -8.24 -19.17
C ARG A 59 6.79 -9.47 -19.94
N SER A 60 8.01 -9.96 -19.68
CA SER A 60 8.45 -11.24 -20.24
C SER A 60 7.51 -12.37 -19.75
N PRO A 61 7.09 -13.29 -20.63
CA PRO A 61 6.10 -14.31 -20.27
C PRO A 61 6.61 -15.27 -19.18
N ASP A 62 7.93 -15.50 -19.10
CA ASP A 62 8.53 -16.46 -18.16
C ASP A 62 8.57 -16.01 -16.69
N GLU A 63 8.46 -14.71 -16.39
CA GLU A 63 8.67 -14.25 -15.01
C GLU A 63 7.42 -14.42 -14.12
N SER A 64 6.29 -14.86 -14.69
CA SER A 64 4.96 -14.84 -14.05
C SER A 64 4.43 -16.19 -13.52
N HIS A 65 5.17 -17.30 -13.67
CA HIS A 65 4.79 -18.62 -13.15
C HIS A 65 5.00 -18.77 -11.64
N SER A 66 4.50 -17.82 -10.83
CA SER A 66 4.40 -18.02 -9.38
C SER A 66 3.15 -18.81 -9.05
N SER A 67 3.28 -19.80 -8.16
CA SER A 67 2.14 -20.54 -7.61
C SER A 67 1.12 -19.59 -6.98
N LYS A 68 -0.11 -19.59 -7.50
CA LYS A 68 -1.20 -18.72 -7.07
C LYS A 68 -1.93 -19.33 -5.86
N VAL A 69 -2.32 -18.50 -4.91
CA VAL A 69 -3.22 -18.90 -3.82
C VAL A 69 -4.65 -18.91 -4.36
N LYS A 70 -5.21 -20.10 -4.57
CA LYS A 70 -6.57 -20.29 -5.11
C LYS A 70 -7.55 -20.59 -3.97
N VAL A 71 -8.03 -19.54 -3.30
CA VAL A 71 -9.02 -19.64 -2.22
C VAL A 71 -10.04 -18.50 -2.34
N SER A 72 -11.22 -18.66 -1.72
CA SER A 72 -12.24 -17.61 -1.69
C SER A 72 -11.86 -16.45 -0.74
N SER A 73 -12.53 -15.31 -0.90
CA SER A 73 -12.30 -14.14 -0.03
C SER A 73 -12.64 -14.43 1.43
N ALA A 74 -13.68 -15.23 1.70
CA ALA A 74 -14.06 -15.63 3.06
C ALA A 74 -12.93 -16.41 3.76
N VAL A 75 -12.26 -17.31 3.04
CA VAL A 75 -11.12 -18.09 3.56
C VAL A 75 -9.94 -17.18 3.90
N LEU A 76 -9.60 -16.22 3.03
CA LEU A 76 -8.53 -15.26 3.32
C LEU A 76 -8.88 -14.37 4.52
N LYS A 77 -10.13 -13.91 4.60
CA LYS A 77 -10.60 -13.04 5.68
C LYS A 77 -10.63 -13.75 7.03
N ALA A 78 -11.05 -15.01 7.06
CA ALA A 78 -11.01 -15.86 8.25
C ALA A 78 -9.58 -16.00 8.79
N ALA A 79 -8.61 -16.25 7.90
CA ALA A 79 -7.23 -16.47 8.29
C ALA A 79 -6.39 -15.18 8.45
N ALA A 80 -6.94 -14.02 8.12
CA ALA A 80 -6.20 -12.76 7.98
C ALA A 80 -5.39 -12.36 9.22
N HIS A 81 -5.94 -12.55 10.43
CA HIS A 81 -5.26 -12.18 11.67
C HIS A 81 -4.01 -13.03 11.91
N HIS A 82 -4.15 -14.36 11.78
CA HIS A 82 -3.02 -15.29 11.93
C HIS A 82 -2.03 -15.14 10.78
N TYR A 83 -2.51 -14.96 9.55
CA TYR A 83 -1.65 -14.70 8.39
C TYR A 83 -0.81 -13.44 8.58
N GLY A 84 -1.43 -12.35 9.08
CA GLY A 84 -0.75 -11.10 9.37
C GLY A 84 0.38 -11.27 10.40
N ALA A 85 0.15 -12.06 11.45
CA ALA A 85 1.17 -12.35 12.46
C ALA A 85 2.32 -13.22 11.93
N GLN A 86 2.01 -14.27 11.15
CA GLN A 86 3.03 -15.23 10.70
C GLN A 86 3.84 -14.75 9.50
N CYS A 87 3.20 -14.09 8.53
CA CYS A 87 3.84 -13.63 7.29
C CYS A 87 4.21 -12.13 7.33
N ASP A 88 4.29 -11.54 8.53
CA ASP A 88 4.47 -10.10 8.72
C ASP A 88 5.72 -9.56 8.01
N LYS A 89 6.85 -10.23 8.22
CA LYS A 89 8.16 -9.82 7.68
C LYS A 89 8.14 -9.72 6.15
N THR A 90 7.75 -10.80 5.48
CA THR A 90 7.73 -10.86 4.01
C THR A 90 6.71 -9.89 3.40
N ASN A 91 5.54 -9.76 4.05
CA ASN A 91 4.50 -8.84 3.59
C ASN A 91 4.97 -7.39 3.69
N LYS A 92 5.58 -7.01 4.82
CA LYS A 92 6.03 -5.64 5.05
C LYS A 92 7.25 -5.27 4.20
N GLU A 93 8.16 -6.20 3.93
CA GLU A 93 9.26 -5.99 2.96
C GLU A 93 8.73 -5.70 1.55
N PHE A 94 7.69 -6.43 1.12
CA PHE A 94 7.01 -6.20 -0.16
C PHE A 94 6.26 -4.87 -0.18
N MET A 95 5.52 -4.54 0.88
CA MET A 95 4.81 -3.26 0.96
C MET A 95 5.78 -2.09 0.99
N LEU A 96 6.88 -2.19 1.75
CA LEU A 96 7.93 -1.19 1.73
C LEU A 96 8.52 -1.04 0.32
N CYS A 97 8.74 -2.15 -0.40
CA CYS A 97 9.25 -2.10 -1.79
C CYS A 97 8.32 -1.31 -2.67
N ARG A 98 7.04 -1.65 -2.62
CA ARG A 98 6.02 -1.05 -3.44
C ARG A 98 5.86 0.44 -3.15
N TRP A 99 6.00 0.85 -1.89
CA TRP A 99 5.92 2.25 -1.49
C TRP A 99 7.15 3.08 -1.86
N GLU A 100 8.35 2.51 -1.73
CA GLU A 100 9.62 3.17 -2.04
C GLU A 100 9.82 3.30 -3.55
N GLU A 101 9.74 2.17 -4.28
CA GLU A 101 10.02 2.11 -5.72
C GLU A 101 8.88 2.65 -6.57
N LYS A 102 7.62 2.56 -6.10
CA LYS A 102 6.38 2.94 -6.82
C LYS A 102 6.15 2.24 -8.17
N ASP A 103 7.08 1.40 -8.60
CA ASP A 103 7.00 0.55 -9.80
C ASP A 103 6.75 -0.92 -9.43
N PRO A 104 5.60 -1.52 -9.79
CA PRO A 104 5.26 -2.90 -9.39
C PRO A 104 6.15 -3.98 -10.04
N ARG A 105 6.87 -3.64 -11.12
CA ARG A 105 7.76 -4.57 -11.83
C ARG A 105 9.04 -4.87 -11.05
N ARG A 106 9.54 -3.91 -10.27
CA ARG A 106 10.77 -4.06 -9.49
C ARG A 106 10.58 -4.99 -8.29
N CYS A 107 9.38 -4.99 -7.71
CA CYS A 107 9.03 -5.72 -6.50
C CYS A 107 8.46 -7.14 -6.73
N LEU A 108 8.67 -7.73 -7.91
CA LEU A 108 8.13 -9.05 -8.26
C LEU A 108 8.78 -10.19 -7.47
N LYS A 109 10.04 -10.03 -7.05
CA LYS A 109 10.75 -11.05 -6.27
C LYS A 109 10.15 -11.18 -4.88
N GLU A 110 9.92 -10.06 -4.21
CA GLU A 110 9.27 -9.95 -2.92
C GLU A 110 7.82 -10.44 -3.01
N GLY A 111 7.11 -10.12 -4.09
CA GLY A 111 5.76 -10.66 -4.34
C GLY A 111 5.73 -12.19 -4.44
N LYS A 112 6.77 -12.83 -5.02
CA LYS A 112 6.90 -14.29 -5.03
C LYS A 112 7.12 -14.85 -3.62
N LEU A 113 7.90 -14.16 -2.78
CA LEU A 113 8.12 -14.55 -1.38
C LEU A 113 6.83 -14.48 -0.56
N VAL A 114 6.03 -13.42 -0.74
CA VAL A 114 4.70 -13.30 -0.12
C VAL A 114 3.80 -14.47 -0.51
N ASN A 115 3.73 -14.79 -1.81
CA ASN A 115 2.96 -15.95 -2.28
C ASN A 115 3.47 -17.27 -1.70
N GLY A 116 4.79 -17.42 -1.57
CA GLY A 116 5.41 -18.59 -0.92
C GLY A 116 5.01 -18.72 0.56
N CYS A 117 5.04 -17.62 1.31
CA CYS A 117 4.62 -17.59 2.71
C CYS A 117 3.14 -17.96 2.86
N ALA A 118 2.26 -17.36 2.05
CA ALA A 118 0.83 -17.67 2.07
C ALA A 118 0.53 -19.14 1.78
N LEU A 119 1.21 -19.75 0.80
CA LEU A 119 1.01 -21.17 0.49
C LEU A 119 1.48 -22.08 1.62
N ASN A 120 2.62 -21.78 2.24
CA ASN A 120 3.12 -22.55 3.38
C ASN A 120 2.18 -22.42 4.59
N PHE A 121 1.67 -21.22 4.86
CA PHE A 121 0.68 -20.96 5.90
C PHE A 121 -0.59 -21.79 5.70
N PHE A 122 -1.20 -21.78 4.50
CA PHE A 122 -2.39 -22.58 4.23
C PHE A 122 -2.12 -24.09 4.25
N ARG A 123 -0.91 -24.55 3.90
CA ARG A 123 -0.51 -25.95 4.06
C ARG A 123 -0.46 -26.37 5.53
N GLN A 124 0.02 -25.50 6.42
CA GLN A 124 0.04 -25.76 7.86
C GLN A 124 -1.37 -25.79 8.44
N ILE A 125 -2.23 -24.84 8.10
CA ILE A 125 -3.64 -24.88 8.53
C ILE A 125 -4.34 -26.15 8.05
N LYS A 126 -4.14 -26.53 6.77
CA LYS A 126 -4.75 -27.73 6.19
C LYS A 126 -4.27 -29.03 6.85
N SER A 127 -3.03 -29.09 7.32
CA SER A 127 -2.49 -30.30 7.96
C SER A 127 -2.89 -30.43 9.43
N HIS A 128 -3.05 -29.32 10.16
CA HIS A 128 -3.31 -29.35 11.60
C HIS A 128 -4.77 -29.06 11.99
N CYS A 129 -5.42 -28.07 11.37
CA CYS A 129 -6.70 -27.50 11.81
C CYS A 129 -7.74 -27.37 10.68
N ALA A 130 -7.80 -28.33 9.76
CA ALA A 130 -8.69 -28.26 8.60
C ALA A 130 -10.18 -28.15 8.97
N GLU A 131 -10.69 -29.01 9.85
CA GLU A 131 -12.11 -29.05 10.23
C GLU A 131 -12.60 -27.76 10.93
N PRO A 132 -11.99 -27.30 12.05
CA PRO A 132 -12.47 -26.09 12.72
C PRO A 132 -12.31 -24.86 11.83
N PHE A 133 -11.28 -24.85 10.96
CA PHE A 133 -11.11 -23.78 9.98
C PHE A 133 -12.24 -23.79 8.94
N THR A 134 -12.64 -24.97 8.44
CA THR A 134 -13.76 -25.09 7.49
C THR A 134 -15.09 -24.62 8.05
N GLU A 135 -15.41 -24.98 9.31
CA GLU A 135 -16.61 -24.46 9.97
C GLU A 135 -16.58 -22.93 10.09
N TYR A 136 -15.41 -22.37 10.42
CA TYR A 136 -15.26 -20.95 10.63
C TYR A 136 -15.43 -20.12 9.36
N TRP A 137 -14.70 -20.45 8.28
CA TRP A 137 -14.83 -19.68 7.05
C TRP A 137 -16.18 -19.91 6.36
N THR A 138 -16.81 -21.09 6.52
CA THR A 138 -18.16 -21.35 6.00
C THR A 138 -19.21 -20.47 6.68
N CYS A 139 -19.10 -20.26 8.00
CA CYS A 139 -19.95 -19.31 8.71
C CYS A 139 -19.77 -17.87 8.20
N LEU A 140 -18.51 -17.47 7.92
CA LEU A 140 -18.22 -16.13 7.38
C LEU A 140 -18.75 -15.97 5.95
N ASP A 141 -18.66 -17.01 5.12
CA ASP A 141 -19.12 -17.01 3.73
C ASP A 141 -20.64 -16.89 3.61
N TYR A 142 -21.40 -17.40 4.60
CA TYR A 142 -22.85 -17.26 4.64
C TYR A 142 -23.33 -15.81 4.82
N SER A 143 -22.54 -14.96 5.46
CA SER A 143 -22.89 -13.55 5.69
C SER A 143 -22.54 -12.70 4.47
N SER A 144 -23.51 -11.94 3.95
CA SER A 144 -23.32 -11.03 2.81
C SER A 144 -22.19 -10.01 2.99
N MET A 145 -21.87 -9.64 4.24
CA MET A 145 -20.79 -8.70 4.58
C MET A 145 -19.59 -9.36 5.28
N GLN A 146 -19.60 -10.70 5.43
CA GLN A 146 -18.54 -11.47 6.09
C GLN A 146 -18.12 -10.87 7.45
N LEU A 147 -19.11 -10.60 8.31
CA LEU A 147 -18.93 -9.90 9.58
C LEU A 147 -18.39 -10.85 10.67
N PHE A 148 -17.23 -10.53 11.25
CA PHE A 148 -16.60 -11.36 12.31
C PHE A 148 -17.47 -11.56 13.55
N ARG A 149 -18.36 -10.60 13.87
CA ARG A 149 -19.22 -10.65 15.06
C ARG A 149 -20.18 -11.84 15.09
N HIS A 150 -20.58 -12.38 13.93
CA HIS A 150 -21.56 -13.47 13.86
C HIS A 150 -20.95 -14.86 14.05
N CYS A 151 -19.64 -15.02 13.86
CA CYS A 151 -18.95 -16.32 13.85
C CYS A 151 -17.96 -16.49 15.02
N ARG A 152 -18.19 -15.83 16.16
CA ARG A 152 -17.26 -15.86 17.32
C ARG A 152 -17.11 -17.24 17.95
N LYS A 153 -18.15 -18.08 17.90
CA LYS A 153 -18.10 -19.46 18.43
C LYS A 153 -17.12 -20.33 17.63
N GLN A 154 -17.24 -20.27 16.30
CA GLN A 154 -16.36 -20.99 15.38
C GLN A 154 -14.95 -20.39 15.40
N GLN A 155 -14.84 -19.07 15.56
CA GLN A 155 -13.55 -18.40 15.72
C GLN A 155 -12.80 -18.93 16.96
N ALA A 156 -13.47 -19.03 18.11
CA ALA A 156 -12.83 -19.52 19.34
C ALA A 156 -12.31 -20.96 19.16
N LYS A 157 -13.10 -21.86 18.55
CA LYS A 157 -12.66 -23.23 18.24
C LYS A 157 -11.44 -23.27 17.31
N PHE A 158 -11.41 -22.39 16.32
CA PHE A 158 -10.29 -22.29 15.40
C PHE A 158 -9.03 -21.75 16.07
N ASP A 159 -9.18 -20.66 16.83
CA ASP A 159 -8.09 -20.03 17.59
C ASP A 159 -7.51 -21.01 18.63
N GLU A 160 -8.35 -21.80 19.31
CA GLU A 160 -7.95 -22.87 20.24
C GLU A 160 -7.14 -23.97 19.53
N CYS A 161 -7.63 -24.50 18.40
CA CYS A 161 -6.88 -25.50 17.63
C CYS A 161 -5.50 -25.00 17.18
N VAL A 162 -5.45 -23.75 16.72
CA VAL A 162 -4.21 -23.12 16.26
C VAL A 162 -3.24 -22.88 17.41
N LEU A 163 -3.74 -22.47 18.58
CA LEU A 163 -2.92 -22.31 19.78
C LEU A 163 -2.35 -23.66 20.24
N ASP A 164 -3.18 -24.71 20.30
CA ASP A 164 -2.77 -26.02 20.80
C ASP A 164 -1.79 -26.74 19.88
N LYS A 165 -1.99 -26.67 18.56
CA LYS A 165 -1.19 -27.45 17.59
C LYS A 165 -0.01 -26.68 17.00
N LEU A 166 -0.15 -25.37 16.80
CA LEU A 166 0.85 -24.53 16.14
C LEU A 166 1.49 -23.50 17.09
N GLY A 167 0.88 -23.25 18.25
CA GLY A 167 1.38 -22.27 19.22
C GLY A 167 1.23 -20.82 18.77
N TRP A 168 0.35 -20.54 17.79
CA TRP A 168 0.15 -19.18 17.31
C TRP A 168 -0.90 -18.45 18.13
N VAL A 169 -0.49 -17.32 18.71
CA VAL A 169 -1.39 -16.42 19.41
C VAL A 169 -2.02 -15.47 18.39
N ARG A 170 -3.34 -15.31 18.46
CA ARG A 170 -4.05 -14.33 17.63
C ARG A 170 -3.64 -12.92 18.06
N PRO A 171 -3.23 -12.04 17.12
CA PRO A 171 -2.83 -10.68 17.46
C PRO A 171 -3.99 -9.88 18.03
N ASP A 172 -3.66 -9.01 18.97
CA ASP A 172 -4.60 -8.12 19.64
C ASP A 172 -5.03 -6.97 18.74
N LEU A 173 -6.12 -6.31 19.14
CA LEU A 173 -6.63 -5.15 18.42
C LEU A 173 -5.56 -4.05 18.40
N GLY A 174 -5.24 -3.59 17.19
CA GLY A 174 -4.27 -2.52 16.98
C GLY A 174 -2.84 -3.00 16.71
N GLU A 175 -2.50 -4.28 16.94
CA GLU A 175 -1.14 -4.77 16.67
C GLU A 175 -0.79 -4.75 15.19
N LEU A 176 -1.70 -5.22 14.35
CA LEU A 176 -1.50 -5.26 12.90
C LEU A 176 -1.51 -3.88 12.24
N SER A 177 -2.06 -2.87 12.89
CA SER A 177 -2.10 -1.48 12.39
C SER A 177 -0.90 -0.64 12.86
N LYS A 178 -0.03 -1.17 13.74
CA LYS A 178 1.16 -0.45 14.17
C LYS A 178 2.14 -0.29 13.01
N VAL A 179 2.67 0.92 12.86
CA VAL A 179 3.77 1.20 11.93
C VAL A 179 5.01 0.46 12.44
N THR A 180 5.62 -0.33 11.57
CA THR A 180 6.79 -1.16 11.90
C THR A 180 7.98 -0.75 11.05
N LYS A 181 9.17 -0.84 11.65
CA LYS A 181 10.43 -0.58 10.96
C LYS A 181 10.90 -1.89 10.32
N VAL A 182 11.07 -1.88 9.01
CA VAL A 182 11.56 -3.04 8.23
C VAL A 182 12.99 -2.76 7.82
N LYS A 183 13.89 -3.70 8.10
CA LYS A 183 15.27 -3.63 7.62
C LYS A 183 15.36 -4.31 6.25
N THR A 184 15.86 -3.59 5.25
CA THR A 184 16.07 -4.09 3.90
C THR A 184 17.52 -3.86 3.47
N ASP A 185 18.06 -4.78 2.66
CA ASP A 185 19.43 -4.67 2.13
C ASP A 185 19.48 -3.89 0.80
N ARG A 186 18.31 -3.62 0.19
CA ARG A 186 18.22 -2.88 -1.07
C ARG A 186 18.54 -1.39 -0.86
N PRO A 187 19.14 -0.71 -1.84
CA PRO A 187 19.33 0.73 -1.78
C PRO A 187 17.98 1.45 -1.87
N LEU A 188 17.90 2.63 -1.25
CA LEU A 188 16.76 3.52 -1.40
C LEU A 188 16.78 4.17 -2.80
N PRO A 189 15.65 4.20 -3.52
CA PRO A 189 15.58 4.85 -4.83
C PRO A 189 15.70 6.37 -4.70
N GLU A 190 16.66 6.99 -5.38
CA GLU A 190 16.88 8.44 -5.36
C GLU A 190 15.74 9.22 -6.05
N ASN A 191 15.20 8.68 -7.16
CA ASN A 191 14.12 9.31 -7.93
C ASN A 191 13.05 8.27 -8.29
N PRO A 192 12.14 7.91 -7.36
CA PRO A 192 11.10 6.90 -7.58
C PRO A 192 10.17 7.22 -8.75
N TYR A 193 9.95 8.52 -8.99
CA TYR A 193 9.00 8.99 -10.00
C TYR A 193 9.62 9.21 -11.38
N HIS A 194 10.93 8.98 -11.53
CA HIS A 194 11.67 9.34 -12.74
C HIS A 194 11.41 10.79 -13.18
N SER A 195 11.30 11.68 -12.19
CA SER A 195 10.98 13.09 -12.40
C SER A 195 12.16 13.82 -13.05
N ARG A 196 11.85 14.76 -13.94
CA ARG A 196 12.85 15.65 -14.54
C ARG A 196 13.39 16.61 -13.47
N PRO A 197 14.61 17.16 -13.62
CA PRO A 197 15.09 18.20 -12.72
C PRO A 197 14.08 19.37 -12.70
N ARG A 198 13.82 19.90 -11.51
CA ARG A 198 12.95 21.06 -11.34
C ARG A 198 13.58 22.26 -12.07
N PRO A 199 12.79 23.11 -12.75
CA PRO A 199 13.30 24.37 -13.28
C PRO A 199 13.92 25.23 -12.17
N GLU A 200 14.93 26.01 -12.52
CA GLU A 200 15.55 26.94 -11.59
C GLU A 200 14.51 27.95 -11.06
N PRO A 201 14.52 28.25 -9.75
CA PRO A 201 13.59 29.21 -9.19
C PRO A 201 13.87 30.61 -9.75
N SER A 202 12.81 31.42 -9.88
CA SER A 202 12.99 32.84 -10.20
C SER A 202 13.86 33.50 -9.12
N PRO A 203 14.76 34.42 -9.49
CA PRO A 203 15.60 35.11 -8.53
C PRO A 203 14.73 35.85 -7.51
N VAL A 204 15.06 35.69 -6.22
CA VAL A 204 14.41 36.42 -5.15
C VAL A 204 14.92 37.86 -5.18
N ILE A 205 14.02 38.84 -5.12
CA ILE A 205 14.42 40.25 -5.03
C ILE A 205 14.85 40.50 -3.57
N GLU A 206 16.16 40.64 -3.38
CA GLU A 206 16.76 40.94 -2.07
C GLU A 206 17.04 42.45 -1.93
N GLY A 207 16.78 43.00 -0.73
CA GLY A 207 17.03 44.40 -0.39
C GLY A 207 15.77 45.19 -0.04
N ASP A 208 15.96 46.32 0.65
CA ASP A 208 14.85 47.18 1.05
C ASP A 208 14.15 47.82 -0.16
N LEU A 209 12.82 47.81 -0.13
CA LEU A 209 11.98 48.50 -1.09
C LEU A 209 12.20 50.01 -0.97
N LYS A 210 13.04 50.56 -1.85
CA LYS A 210 13.21 52.00 -1.97
C LYS A 210 11.95 52.65 -2.55
N PRO A 211 11.61 53.89 -2.15
CA PRO A 211 10.50 54.60 -2.76
C PRO A 211 10.72 54.75 -4.27
N ALA A 212 9.63 54.73 -5.03
CA ALA A 212 9.68 54.86 -6.48
C ALA A 212 10.30 56.20 -6.89
N LYS A 213 11.26 56.16 -7.83
CA LYS A 213 11.91 57.38 -8.33
C LYS A 213 10.87 58.19 -9.15
N HIS A 214 10.56 59.41 -8.68
CA HIS A 214 9.57 60.33 -9.26
C HIS A 214 8.09 59.88 -9.15
N GLY A 215 7.72 59.18 -8.07
CA GLY A 215 6.33 58.84 -7.76
C GLY A 215 5.68 57.95 -8.82
N SER A 216 4.45 58.29 -9.23
CA SER A 216 3.67 57.50 -10.18
C SER A 216 4.19 57.52 -11.64
N ARG A 217 4.97 58.54 -12.02
CA ARG A 217 5.37 58.83 -13.42
C ARG A 217 4.19 58.87 -14.41
N PHE A 218 3.00 59.27 -13.95
CA PHE A 218 1.78 59.25 -14.74
C PHE A 218 1.35 60.67 -15.18
N PHE A 219 1.50 60.97 -16.47
CA PHE A 219 1.19 62.25 -17.16
C PHE A 219 1.66 63.53 -16.46
N PHE A 220 1.00 63.95 -15.39
CA PHE A 220 1.26 65.18 -14.62
C PHE A 220 1.30 64.97 -13.10
N TRP A 221 1.13 63.73 -12.61
CA TRP A 221 1.15 63.41 -11.18
C TRP A 221 2.59 63.17 -10.72
N ASN A 222 3.18 64.20 -10.10
CA ASN A 222 4.55 64.19 -9.58
C ASN A 222 4.66 63.85 -8.08
N VAL A 223 3.57 63.35 -7.49
CA VAL A 223 3.53 62.85 -6.10
C VAL A 223 3.77 61.35 -6.10
#